data_AF-A0A7S4QD64-F1
#
_entry.id   AF-A0A7S4QD64-F1
#
_cell.length_a   1.000
_cell.length_b   1.000
_cell.length_c   1.000
_cell.angle_alpha   90.00
_cell.angle_beta   90.00
_cell.angle_gamma   90.00
#
_symmetry.space_group_name_H-M   'P 1'
#
loop_
_entity.id
_entity.type
_entity.pdbx_description
1 polymer ?
#
loop_
_entity_poly.entity_id
_entity_poly.type
_entity_poly.pdbx_seq_one_letter_code
_entity_poly.pdbx_strand_id
1 'polypeptide(L)'
;EEWLEASTQSDASAMLAEMIHIVGKAVNGPLLGSVRDALRYSGFSPSSSLSELMLRSYSNLGMYAEFTEVLVEVKEAGLFKPSMAALTLRAALAADDFEAALEQLPGFAASPEEEGVLQQLARLAVKQAKLPALVHGLRADAPRLAAAALEAALVAAARRSAVAAEEVEELGRAEGVEITTTARCTLLRAAGSSERARRLFAEASGAGPPPPELVVATAEVATALGDVALAREVLGKLPKPTPEVASASLRLFSEGP
;
A
#
# COMPACT_ATOMS: atom_id res chain seq x y z
N GLU A 1 -5.46 45.46 20.49
CA GLU A 1 -6.65 45.01 19.75
C GLU A 1 -6.36 43.74 18.97
N GLU A 2 -5.25 43.68 18.21
CA GLU A 2 -4.80 42.49 17.45
C GLU A 2 -4.74 41.16 18.26
N TRP A 3 -4.36 41.21 19.55
CA TRP A 3 -4.35 40.02 20.43
C TRP A 3 -5.75 39.52 20.84
N LEU A 4 -6.74 40.41 20.92
CA LEU A 4 -8.12 40.03 21.26
C LEU A 4 -8.84 39.43 20.04
N GLU A 5 -8.54 39.95 18.84
CA GLU A 5 -9.07 39.41 17.58
C GLU A 5 -8.49 38.01 17.27
N ALA A 6 -7.19 37.80 17.48
CA ALA A 6 -6.58 36.48 17.30
C ALA A 6 -7.14 35.41 18.26
N SER A 7 -7.43 35.79 19.51
CA SER A 7 -8.03 34.87 20.50
C SER A 7 -9.45 34.46 20.08
N THR A 8 -10.28 35.41 19.66
CA THR A 8 -11.66 35.13 19.26
C THR A 8 -11.77 34.29 17.98
N GLN A 9 -10.86 34.48 17.02
CA GLN A 9 -10.79 33.67 15.81
C GLN A 9 -10.42 32.20 16.09
N SER A 10 -9.42 31.98 16.96
CA SER A 10 -9.00 30.63 17.37
C SER A 10 -10.14 29.88 18.06
N ASP A 11 -10.87 30.57 18.94
CA ASP A 11 -11.99 29.99 19.69
C ASP A 11 -13.15 29.59 18.75
N ALA A 12 -13.49 30.43 17.76
CA ALA A 12 -14.54 30.13 16.79
C ALA A 12 -14.22 28.88 15.95
N SER A 13 -12.99 28.74 15.45
CA SER A 13 -12.60 27.55 14.68
C SER A 13 -12.60 26.28 15.53
N ALA A 14 -12.18 26.37 16.80
CA ALA A 14 -12.23 25.24 17.72
C ALA A 14 -13.67 24.80 18.01
N MET A 15 -14.59 25.76 18.21
CA MET A 15 -16.01 25.46 18.40
C MET A 15 -16.62 24.75 17.19
N LEU A 16 -16.32 25.20 15.96
CA LEU A 16 -16.80 24.55 14.74
C LEU A 16 -16.24 23.13 14.59
N ALA A 17 -14.98 22.91 14.93
CA ALA A 17 -14.37 21.58 14.94
C ALA A 17 -15.09 20.65 15.94
N GLU A 18 -15.36 21.15 17.14
CA GLU A 18 -16.09 20.40 18.17
C GLU A 18 -17.51 20.07 17.72
N MET A 19 -18.21 21.01 17.07
CA MET A 19 -19.55 20.75 16.53
C MET A 19 -19.55 19.63 15.49
N ILE A 20 -18.62 19.65 14.52
CA ILE A 20 -18.50 18.57 13.53
C ILE A 20 -18.13 17.24 14.24
N HIS A 21 -17.27 17.28 15.25
CA HIS A 21 -16.90 16.11 16.04
C HIS A 21 -18.12 15.49 16.76
N ILE A 22 -18.93 16.32 17.43
CA ILE A 22 -20.16 15.92 18.12
C ILE A 22 -21.17 15.30 17.14
N VAL A 23 -21.33 15.89 15.95
CA VAL A 23 -22.22 15.35 14.92
C VAL A 23 -21.70 13.99 14.40
N GLY A 24 -20.38 13.82 14.35
CA GLY A 24 -19.72 12.53 14.10
C GLY A 24 -20.13 11.90 12.77
N LYS A 25 -20.83 10.76 12.83
CA LYS A 25 -21.26 10.03 11.61
C LYS A 25 -22.42 10.68 10.86
N ALA A 26 -23.11 11.65 11.47
CA ALA A 26 -24.23 12.36 10.82
C ALA A 26 -23.76 13.56 9.97
N VAL A 27 -22.45 13.80 9.87
CA VAL A 27 -21.87 14.87 9.05
C VAL A 27 -22.18 14.61 7.57
N ASN A 28 -22.65 15.64 6.87
CA ASN A 28 -23.01 15.58 5.46
C ASN A 28 -22.45 16.80 4.69
N GLY A 29 -22.49 16.74 3.35
CA GLY A 29 -21.96 17.78 2.47
C GLY A 29 -22.51 19.18 2.76
N PRO A 30 -23.84 19.39 2.84
CA PRO A 30 -24.43 20.70 3.14
C PRO A 30 -23.94 21.32 4.46
N LEU A 31 -23.77 20.51 5.52
CA LEU A 31 -23.23 20.98 6.79
C LEU A 31 -21.78 21.46 6.62
N LEU A 32 -20.92 20.68 5.97
CA LEU A 32 -19.52 21.05 5.73
C LEU A 32 -19.39 22.28 4.84
N GLY A 33 -20.27 22.42 3.83
CA GLY A 33 -20.37 23.63 3.01
C GLY A 33 -20.75 24.85 3.84
N SER A 34 -21.75 24.72 4.70
CA SER A 34 -22.18 25.80 5.60
C SER A 34 -21.07 26.24 6.56
N VAL A 35 -20.25 25.29 7.05
CA VAL A 35 -19.07 25.62 7.88
C VAL A 35 -18.04 26.42 7.08
N ARG A 36 -17.77 26.05 5.81
CA ARG A 36 -16.87 26.82 4.92
C ARG A 36 -17.40 28.23 4.68
N ASP A 37 -18.68 28.35 4.38
CA ASP A 37 -19.31 29.64 4.11
C ASP A 37 -19.30 30.54 5.35
N ALA A 38 -19.53 29.97 6.54
CA ALA A 38 -19.46 30.71 7.80
C ALA A 38 -18.04 31.23 8.11
N LEU A 39 -17.00 30.41 7.86
CA LEU A 39 -15.61 30.82 7.99
C LEU A 39 -15.27 31.96 7.03
N ARG A 40 -15.63 31.82 5.75
CA ARG A 40 -15.41 32.84 4.71
C ARG A 40 -16.14 34.15 5.02
N TYR A 41 -17.42 34.06 5.39
CA TYR A 41 -18.24 35.22 5.75
C TYR A 41 -17.68 35.97 6.95
N SER A 42 -17.12 35.25 7.92
CA SER A 42 -16.54 35.82 9.13
C SER A 42 -15.08 36.28 8.94
N GLY A 43 -14.48 36.03 7.77
CA GLY A 43 -13.06 36.31 7.52
C GLY A 43 -12.11 35.44 8.34
N PHE A 44 -12.58 34.30 8.85
CA PHE A 44 -11.77 33.42 9.70
C PHE A 44 -11.08 32.33 8.88
N SER A 45 -9.77 32.21 9.06
CA SER A 45 -9.01 31.06 8.59
C SER A 45 -9.33 29.82 9.43
N PRO A 46 -9.54 28.64 8.82
CA PRO A 46 -9.73 27.41 9.56
C PRO A 46 -8.47 27.05 10.35
N SER A 47 -8.63 26.47 11.53
CA SER A 47 -7.53 25.81 12.24
C SER A 47 -7.11 24.53 11.49
N SER A 48 -5.89 24.07 11.76
CA SER A 48 -5.41 22.80 11.20
C SER A 48 -6.27 21.60 11.63
N SER A 49 -6.79 21.60 12.86
CA SER A 49 -7.67 20.52 13.35
C SER A 49 -9.02 20.51 12.63
N LEU A 50 -9.64 21.69 12.45
CA LEU A 50 -10.88 21.82 11.69
C LEU A 50 -10.67 21.38 10.23
N SER A 51 -9.56 21.80 9.63
CA SER A 51 -9.18 21.44 8.27
C SER A 51 -9.04 19.93 8.08
N GLU A 52 -8.35 19.24 9.00
CA GLU A 52 -8.18 17.80 8.94
C GLU A 52 -9.54 17.07 9.06
N LEU A 53 -10.39 17.55 9.97
CA LEU A 53 -11.73 17.01 10.18
C LEU A 53 -12.61 17.18 8.93
N MET A 54 -12.52 18.33 8.26
CA MET A 54 -13.23 18.58 7.01
C MET A 54 -12.70 17.70 5.87
N LEU A 55 -11.39 17.59 5.68
CA LEU A 55 -10.78 16.68 4.70
C LEU A 55 -11.23 15.23 4.93
N ARG A 56 -11.17 14.76 6.17
CA ARG A 56 -11.62 13.42 6.55
C ARG A 56 -13.11 13.22 6.24
N SER A 57 -13.94 14.22 6.53
CA SER A 57 -15.39 14.15 6.31
C SER A 57 -15.74 14.15 4.82
N TYR A 58 -15.15 15.04 4.01
CA TYR A 58 -15.34 15.04 2.56
C TYR A 58 -14.84 13.74 1.91
N SER A 59 -13.69 13.22 2.37
CA SER A 59 -13.16 11.93 1.91
C SER A 59 -14.13 10.77 2.20
N ASN A 60 -14.67 10.69 3.42
CA ASN A 60 -15.65 9.67 3.81
C ASN A 60 -16.97 9.76 3.04
N LEU A 61 -17.34 10.96 2.58
CA LEU A 61 -18.54 11.21 1.79
C LEU A 61 -18.31 11.03 0.28
N GLY A 62 -17.08 10.76 -0.17
CA GLY A 62 -16.73 10.67 -1.59
C GLY A 62 -16.80 12.01 -2.35
N MET A 63 -16.76 13.13 -1.63
CA MET A 63 -16.84 14.49 -2.17
C MET A 63 -15.43 15.02 -2.52
N TYR A 64 -14.82 14.44 -3.55
CA TYR A 64 -13.40 14.67 -3.88
C TYR A 64 -13.11 16.06 -4.48
N ALA A 65 -14.10 16.72 -5.08
CA ALA A 65 -13.94 18.09 -5.58
C ALA A 65 -13.75 19.06 -4.40
N GLU A 66 -14.66 19.02 -3.43
CA GLU A 66 -14.61 19.82 -2.22
C GLU A 66 -13.42 19.46 -1.34
N PHE A 67 -13.04 18.17 -1.29
CA PHE A 67 -11.80 17.73 -0.65
C PHE A 67 -10.59 18.45 -1.23
N THR A 68 -10.48 18.49 -2.57
CA THR A 68 -9.36 19.10 -3.27
C THR A 68 -9.30 20.61 -3.01
N GLU A 69 -10.45 21.30 -3.03
CA GLU A 69 -10.50 22.73 -2.71
C GLU A 69 -10.00 23.01 -1.29
N VAL A 70 -10.50 22.28 -0.28
CA VAL A 70 -10.05 22.44 1.10
C VAL A 70 -8.57 22.11 1.24
N LEU A 71 -8.07 21.09 0.53
CA LEU A 71 -6.66 20.73 0.56
C LEU A 71 -5.78 21.87 0.02
N VAL A 72 -6.19 22.55 -1.05
CA VAL A 72 -5.49 23.73 -1.58
C VAL A 72 -5.48 24.85 -0.54
N GLU A 73 -6.64 25.20 0.03
CA GLU A 73 -6.75 26.21 1.09
C GLU A 73 -5.82 25.90 2.28
N VAL A 74 -5.73 24.63 2.69
CA VAL A 74 -4.87 24.15 3.78
C VAL A 74 -3.39 24.28 3.45
N LYS A 75 -2.99 23.94 2.22
CA LYS A 75 -1.60 24.05 1.76
C LYS A 75 -1.18 25.52 1.66
N GLU A 76 -2.02 26.38 1.07
CA GLU A 76 -1.76 27.82 0.96
C GLU A 76 -1.65 28.51 2.32
N ALA A 77 -2.46 28.08 3.30
CA ALA A 77 -2.40 28.58 4.66
C ALA A 77 -1.24 28.00 5.51
N GLY A 78 -0.44 27.08 4.98
CA GLY A 78 0.65 26.43 5.73
C GLY A 78 0.16 25.55 6.88
N LEU A 79 -1.08 25.04 6.82
CA LEU A 79 -1.72 24.25 7.86
C LEU A 79 -1.61 22.74 7.66
N PHE A 80 -0.98 22.33 6.55
CA PHE A 80 -0.84 20.93 6.16
C PHE A 80 0.04 20.16 7.16
N LYS A 81 -0.48 19.03 7.64
CA LYS A 81 0.20 18.15 8.60
C LYS A 81 0.40 16.75 8.05
N PRO A 82 1.36 15.97 8.57
CA PRO A 82 1.53 14.56 8.19
C PRO A 82 0.26 13.71 8.31
N SER A 83 -0.60 13.96 9.31
CA SER A 83 -1.90 13.29 9.44
C SER A 83 -2.83 13.50 8.23
N MET A 84 -2.70 14.62 7.53
CA MET A 84 -3.46 14.94 6.32
C MET A 84 -2.84 14.29 5.07
N ALA A 85 -1.56 13.91 5.08
CA ALA A 85 -0.92 13.23 3.95
C ALA A 85 -1.56 11.86 3.71
N ALA A 86 -1.85 11.09 4.77
CA ALA A 86 -2.56 9.82 4.65
C ALA A 86 -3.99 9.97 4.10
N LEU A 87 -4.71 11.03 4.49
CA LEU A 87 -6.04 11.34 3.95
C LEU A 87 -5.96 11.71 2.46
N THR A 88 -4.98 12.53 2.09
CA THR A 88 -4.76 12.97 0.71
C THR A 88 -4.35 11.81 -0.17
N LEU A 89 -3.48 10.91 0.32
CA LEU A 89 -3.10 9.69 -0.38
C LEU A 89 -4.31 8.80 -0.64
N ARG A 90 -5.16 8.57 0.36
CA ARG A 90 -6.38 7.77 0.20
C ARG A 90 -7.37 8.41 -0.78
N ALA A 91 -7.53 9.73 -0.73
CA ALA A 91 -8.37 10.46 -1.67
C ALA A 91 -7.85 10.34 -3.11
N ALA A 92 -6.54 10.50 -3.32
CA ALA A 92 -5.90 10.33 -4.62
C ALA A 92 -6.06 8.89 -5.15
N LEU A 93 -5.86 7.88 -4.30
CA LEU A 93 -6.09 6.48 -4.67
C LEU A 93 -7.55 6.20 -5.04
N ALA A 94 -8.51 6.76 -4.31
CA ALA A 94 -9.92 6.61 -4.63
C ALA A 94 -10.32 7.29 -5.95
N ALA A 95 -9.61 8.36 -6.32
CA ALA A 95 -9.73 9.05 -7.60
C ALA A 95 -8.92 8.39 -8.74
N ASP A 96 -8.26 7.25 -8.51
CA ASP A 96 -7.31 6.62 -9.44
C ASP A 96 -6.17 7.59 -9.88
N ASP A 97 -5.84 8.63 -9.09
CA ASP A 97 -4.78 9.59 -9.38
C ASP A 97 -3.45 9.15 -8.77
N PHE A 98 -2.65 8.46 -9.57
CA PHE A 98 -1.37 7.91 -9.14
C PHE A 98 -0.31 8.98 -8.86
N GLU A 99 -0.26 10.06 -9.62
CA GLU A 99 0.77 11.10 -9.42
C GLU A 99 0.51 11.85 -8.12
N ALA A 100 -0.75 12.25 -7.89
CA ALA A 100 -1.14 12.88 -6.63
C ALA A 100 -0.89 11.96 -5.44
N ALA A 101 -1.09 10.64 -5.59
CA ALA A 101 -0.78 9.66 -4.56
C ALA A 101 0.74 9.57 -4.28
N LEU A 102 1.59 9.54 -5.31
CA LEU A 102 3.05 9.53 -5.13
C LEU A 102 3.56 10.76 -4.39
N GLU A 103 3.02 11.95 -4.69
CA GLU A 103 3.41 13.20 -4.02
C GLU A 103 3.17 13.17 -2.49
N GLN A 104 2.28 12.30 -2.00
CA GLN A 104 1.98 12.19 -0.57
C GLN A 104 2.89 11.19 0.16
N LEU A 105 3.66 10.36 -0.55
CA LEU A 105 4.51 9.33 0.04
C LEU A 105 5.57 9.87 1.03
N PRO A 106 6.24 11.00 0.80
CA PRO A 106 7.23 11.51 1.76
C PRO A 106 6.65 11.83 3.15
N GLY A 107 5.35 12.13 3.22
CA GLY A 107 4.63 12.39 4.47
C GLY A 107 3.96 11.14 5.08
N PHE A 108 4.05 9.99 4.42
CA PHE A 108 3.34 8.76 4.79
C PHE A 108 4.17 7.89 5.74
N ALA A 109 3.72 7.77 6.98
CA ALA A 109 4.45 7.08 8.04
C ALA A 109 3.97 5.62 8.19
N ALA A 110 4.52 4.75 7.35
CA ALA A 110 4.28 3.30 7.33
C ALA A 110 3.89 2.67 8.67
N SER A 111 2.58 2.51 8.89
CA SER A 111 2.03 1.71 9.99
C SER A 111 1.42 0.39 9.49
N PRO A 112 1.19 -0.61 10.35
CA PRO A 112 0.49 -1.83 9.94
C PRO A 112 -0.90 -1.56 9.35
N GLU A 113 -1.59 -0.53 9.85
CA GLU A 113 -2.92 -0.09 9.35
C GLU A 113 -2.87 0.48 7.93
N GLU A 114 -1.66 0.84 7.48
CA GLU A 114 -1.38 1.48 6.21
C GLU A 114 -0.92 0.50 5.12
N GLU A 115 -0.71 -0.78 5.46
CA GLU A 115 -0.38 -1.83 4.48
C GLU A 115 -1.44 -1.90 3.37
N GLY A 116 -2.72 -1.77 3.72
CA GLY A 116 -3.81 -1.76 2.75
C GLY A 116 -3.72 -0.61 1.74
N VAL A 117 -3.20 0.55 2.16
CA VAL A 117 -3.00 1.73 1.30
C VAL A 117 -1.83 1.47 0.34
N LEU A 118 -0.72 0.91 0.81
CA LEU A 118 0.39 0.51 -0.06
C LEU A 118 -0.04 -0.56 -1.08
N GLN A 119 -0.83 -1.54 -0.65
CA GLN A 119 -1.39 -2.54 -1.57
C GLN A 119 -2.32 -1.92 -2.61
N GLN A 120 -3.10 -0.89 -2.26
CA GLN A 120 -3.90 -0.14 -3.23
C GLN A 120 -3.01 0.65 -4.20
N LEU A 121 -1.99 1.35 -3.70
CA LEU A 121 -1.04 2.10 -4.52
C LEU A 121 -0.26 1.21 -5.49
N ALA A 122 0.25 0.07 -5.02
CA ALA A 122 0.94 -0.91 -5.85
C ALA A 122 0.02 -1.48 -6.94
N ARG A 123 -1.24 -1.80 -6.61
CA ARG A 123 -2.25 -2.22 -7.60
C ARG A 123 -2.51 -1.13 -8.64
N LEU A 124 -2.63 0.12 -8.21
CA LEU A 124 -2.83 1.26 -9.12
C LEU A 124 -1.62 1.43 -10.04
N ALA A 125 -0.40 1.33 -9.51
CA ALA A 125 0.84 1.40 -10.27
C ALA A 125 0.91 0.31 -11.35
N VAL A 126 0.57 -0.94 -11.00
CA VAL A 126 0.51 -2.07 -11.95
C VAL A 126 -0.61 -1.86 -12.99
N LYS A 127 -1.78 -1.35 -12.58
CA LYS A 127 -2.91 -1.03 -13.48
C LYS A 127 -2.53 0.03 -14.51
N GLN A 128 -1.79 1.07 -14.09
CA GLN A 128 -1.40 2.21 -14.93
C GLN A 128 -0.03 2.07 -15.61
N ALA A 129 0.66 0.92 -15.45
CA ALA A 129 2.03 0.72 -15.93
C ALA A 129 3.04 1.76 -15.38
N LYS A 130 2.83 2.23 -14.15
CA LYS A 130 3.68 3.23 -13.45
C LYS A 130 4.48 2.64 -12.29
N LEU A 131 4.70 1.32 -12.29
CA LEU A 131 5.46 0.67 -11.24
C LEU A 131 6.91 1.18 -11.09
N PRO A 132 7.65 1.49 -12.17
CA PRO A 132 8.98 2.10 -12.04
C PRO A 132 8.97 3.40 -11.24
N ALA A 133 7.98 4.27 -11.48
CA ALA A 133 7.84 5.52 -10.74
C ALA A 133 7.55 5.28 -9.25
N LEU A 134 6.72 4.29 -8.93
CA LEU A 134 6.45 3.91 -7.54
C LEU A 134 7.71 3.43 -6.82
N VAL A 135 8.45 2.50 -7.44
CA VAL A 135 9.66 1.92 -6.82
C VAL A 135 10.73 2.99 -6.66
N HIS A 136 10.92 3.84 -7.67
CA HIS A 136 11.88 4.95 -7.61
C HIS A 136 11.54 5.95 -6.49
N GLY A 137 10.28 6.40 -6.41
CA GLY A 137 9.83 7.33 -5.36
C GLY A 137 9.97 6.74 -3.96
N LEU A 138 9.53 5.49 -3.75
CA LEU A 138 9.69 4.83 -2.46
C LEU A 138 11.15 4.60 -2.09
N ARG A 139 12.03 4.32 -3.05
CA ARG A 139 13.45 4.14 -2.76
C ARG A 139 14.11 5.44 -2.26
N ALA A 140 13.74 6.57 -2.87
CA ALA A 140 14.26 7.88 -2.50
C ALA A 140 13.76 8.31 -1.10
N ASP A 141 12.47 8.18 -0.84
CA ASP A 141 11.83 8.81 0.31
C ASP A 141 11.50 7.84 1.46
N ALA A 142 11.28 6.56 1.15
CA ALA A 142 10.83 5.55 2.11
C ALA A 142 11.35 4.13 1.78
N PRO A 143 12.68 3.87 1.81
CA PRO A 143 13.27 2.62 1.32
C PRO A 143 12.74 1.36 2.03
N ARG A 144 12.30 1.49 3.28
CA ARG A 144 11.65 0.39 4.03
C ARG A 144 10.31 -0.03 3.40
N LEU A 145 9.61 0.89 2.75
CA LEU A 145 8.36 0.63 2.06
C LEU A 145 8.56 0.08 0.65
N ALA A 146 9.72 0.30 0.03
CA ALA A 146 9.99 -0.18 -1.32
C ALA A 146 9.84 -1.70 -1.43
N ALA A 147 10.34 -2.46 -0.45
CA ALA A 147 10.20 -3.92 -0.42
C ALA A 147 8.73 -4.36 -0.27
N ALA A 148 7.98 -3.74 0.64
CA ALA A 148 6.57 -4.06 0.87
C ALA A 148 5.69 -3.69 -0.34
N ALA A 149 5.96 -2.55 -0.99
CA ALA A 149 5.26 -2.13 -2.20
C ALA A 149 5.59 -3.03 -3.40
N LEU A 150 6.85 -3.45 -3.54
CA LEU A 150 7.26 -4.41 -4.56
C LEU A 150 6.54 -5.75 -4.35
N GLU A 151 6.48 -6.24 -3.11
CA GLU A 151 5.75 -7.46 -2.77
C GLU A 151 4.26 -7.35 -3.10
N ALA A 152 3.62 -6.24 -2.74
CA ALA A 152 2.23 -5.98 -3.10
C ALA A 152 2.02 -5.89 -4.63
N ALA A 153 2.97 -5.29 -5.35
CA ALA A 153 2.95 -5.21 -6.80
C ALA A 153 3.12 -6.59 -7.44
N LEU A 154 4.00 -7.44 -6.90
CA LEU A 154 4.18 -8.83 -7.31
C LEU A 154 2.90 -9.63 -7.15
N VAL A 155 2.24 -9.53 -6.00
CA VAL A 155 0.94 -10.19 -5.75
C VAL A 155 -0.11 -9.71 -6.76
N ALA A 156 -0.16 -8.41 -7.05
CA ALA A 156 -1.09 -7.85 -8.04
C ALA A 156 -0.77 -8.32 -9.47
N ALA A 157 0.50 -8.36 -9.85
CA ALA A 157 0.97 -8.75 -11.18
C ALA A 157 0.82 -10.26 -11.42
N ALA A 158 1.16 -11.09 -10.43
CA ALA A 158 1.00 -12.54 -10.46
C ALA A 158 -0.45 -12.98 -10.72
N ARG A 159 -1.43 -12.24 -10.21
CA ARG A 159 -2.86 -12.49 -10.50
C ARG A 159 -3.24 -12.21 -11.95
N ARG A 160 -2.47 -11.38 -12.66
CA ARG A 160 -2.71 -11.05 -14.07
C ARG A 160 -2.01 -12.04 -15.00
N SER A 161 -0.71 -12.28 -14.79
CA SER A 161 0.07 -13.24 -15.58
C SER A 161 1.45 -13.50 -14.96
N ALA A 162 2.07 -14.61 -15.35
CA ALA A 162 3.47 -14.91 -15.03
C ALA A 162 4.44 -13.86 -15.59
N VAL A 163 4.18 -13.36 -16.82
CA VAL A 163 5.01 -12.35 -17.49
C VAL A 163 5.00 -11.03 -16.72
N ALA A 164 3.82 -10.57 -16.28
CA ALA A 164 3.72 -9.37 -15.48
C ALA A 164 4.48 -9.50 -14.14
N ALA A 165 4.43 -10.67 -13.51
CA ALA A 165 5.19 -10.93 -12.28
C ALA A 165 6.72 -10.88 -12.52
N GLU A 166 7.18 -11.38 -13.68
CA GLU A 166 8.59 -11.27 -14.10
C GLU A 166 9.03 -9.83 -14.29
N GLU A 167 8.24 -9.01 -14.98
CA GLU A 167 8.55 -7.59 -15.21
C GLU A 167 8.72 -6.84 -13.88
N VAL A 168 7.86 -7.13 -12.90
CA VAL A 168 7.98 -6.56 -11.55
C VAL A 168 9.23 -7.06 -10.82
N GLU A 169 9.53 -8.35 -10.94
CA GLU A 169 10.73 -8.96 -10.35
C GLU A 169 12.02 -8.34 -10.91
N GLU A 170 12.10 -8.20 -12.23
CA GLU A 170 13.22 -7.59 -12.93
C GLU A 170 13.40 -6.13 -12.53
N LEU A 171 12.32 -5.37 -12.45
CA LEU A 171 12.35 -3.99 -11.96
C LEU A 171 12.86 -3.91 -10.52
N GLY A 172 12.36 -4.77 -9.63
CA GLY A 172 12.82 -4.84 -8.24
C GLY A 172 14.32 -5.10 -8.14
N ARG A 173 14.84 -6.04 -8.95
CA ARG A 173 16.28 -6.31 -9.02
C ARG A 173 17.07 -5.14 -9.59
N ALA A 174 16.61 -4.52 -10.67
CA ALA A 174 17.27 -3.38 -11.31
C ALA A 174 17.38 -2.18 -10.35
N GLU A 175 16.36 -1.99 -9.50
CA GLU A 175 16.32 -0.96 -8.47
C GLU A 175 17.02 -1.35 -7.16
N GLY A 176 17.62 -2.55 -7.09
CA GLY A 176 18.32 -3.04 -5.90
C GLY A 176 17.41 -3.23 -4.69
N VAL A 177 16.11 -3.43 -4.90
CA VAL A 177 15.16 -3.73 -3.84
C VAL A 177 15.33 -5.20 -3.44
N GLU A 178 15.50 -5.45 -2.15
CA GLU A 178 15.60 -6.81 -1.64
C GLU A 178 14.29 -7.57 -1.85
N ILE A 179 14.35 -8.69 -2.58
CA ILE A 179 13.20 -9.57 -2.76
C ILE A 179 13.03 -10.41 -1.49
N THR A 180 11.94 -10.16 -0.76
CA THR A 180 11.59 -10.86 0.48
C THR A 180 11.28 -12.34 0.24
N THR A 181 11.27 -13.16 1.30
CA THR A 181 10.83 -14.56 1.21
C THR A 181 9.40 -14.67 0.68
N THR A 182 8.49 -13.80 1.15
CA THR A 182 7.10 -13.81 0.70
C THR A 182 6.96 -13.43 -0.78
N ALA A 183 7.74 -12.45 -1.25
CA ALA A 183 7.84 -12.12 -2.67
C ALA A 183 8.34 -13.30 -3.50
N ARG A 184 9.36 -14.03 -3.04
CA ARG A 184 9.84 -15.27 -3.70
C ARG A 184 8.78 -16.36 -3.75
N CYS A 185 8.05 -16.59 -2.66
CA CYS A 185 6.93 -17.54 -2.64
C CYS A 185 5.83 -17.14 -3.65
N THR A 186 5.55 -15.84 -3.78
CA THR A 186 4.59 -15.33 -4.77
C THR A 186 5.07 -15.58 -6.20
N LEU A 187 6.35 -15.31 -6.49
CA LEU A 187 6.96 -15.57 -7.79
C LEU A 187 6.96 -17.05 -8.16
N LEU A 188 7.25 -17.94 -7.20
CA LEU A 188 7.17 -19.39 -7.40
C LEU A 188 5.76 -19.81 -7.81
N ARG A 189 4.73 -19.37 -7.06
CA ARG A 189 3.33 -19.68 -7.39
C ARG A 189 2.90 -19.10 -8.73
N ALA A 190 3.48 -17.97 -9.13
CA ALA A 190 3.24 -17.33 -10.41
C ALA A 190 4.07 -17.89 -11.56
N ALA A 191 4.94 -18.90 -11.33
CA ALA A 191 6.03 -19.19 -12.25
C ALA A 191 5.58 -19.65 -13.65
N GLY A 192 4.40 -20.25 -13.76
CA GLY A 192 3.77 -20.68 -15.02
C GLY A 192 4.52 -21.78 -15.78
N SER A 193 5.71 -22.19 -15.34
CA SER A 193 6.53 -23.22 -15.96
C SER A 193 7.48 -23.87 -14.96
N SER A 194 7.79 -25.15 -15.22
CA SER A 194 8.75 -25.96 -14.46
C SER A 194 10.15 -25.35 -14.42
N GLU A 195 10.64 -24.87 -15.56
CA GLU A 195 11.98 -24.29 -15.68
C GLU A 195 12.14 -23.05 -14.79
N ARG A 196 11.18 -22.13 -14.85
CA ARG A 196 11.18 -20.94 -14.01
C ARG A 196 11.06 -21.29 -12.53
N ALA A 197 10.16 -22.20 -12.17
CA ALA A 197 9.97 -22.61 -10.78
C ALA A 197 11.26 -23.19 -10.17
N ARG A 198 11.98 -24.04 -10.92
CA ARG A 198 13.29 -24.56 -10.51
C ARG A 198 14.34 -23.46 -10.37
N ARG A 199 14.42 -22.54 -11.32
CA ARG A 199 15.36 -21.39 -11.25
C ARG A 199 15.12 -20.56 -9.99
N LEU A 200 13.88 -20.20 -9.73
CA LEU A 200 13.48 -19.42 -8.55
C LEU A 200 13.77 -20.17 -7.24
N PHE A 201 13.45 -21.47 -7.18
CA PHE A 201 13.73 -22.29 -6.01
C PHE A 201 15.23 -22.44 -5.75
N ALA A 202 16.03 -22.65 -6.79
CA ALA A 202 17.49 -22.76 -6.68
C ALA A 202 18.13 -21.46 -6.19
N GLU A 203 17.71 -20.31 -6.75
CA GLU A 203 18.17 -18.98 -6.32
C GLU A 203 17.81 -18.72 -4.85
N ALA A 204 16.58 -19.04 -4.46
CA ALA A 204 16.07 -18.81 -3.12
C ALA A 204 16.65 -19.78 -2.07
N SER A 205 17.02 -20.99 -2.46
CA SER A 205 17.62 -21.99 -1.56
C SER A 205 19.10 -21.73 -1.28
N GLY A 206 19.81 -21.00 -2.15
CA GLY A 206 21.22 -20.65 -1.95
C GLY A 206 22.10 -21.84 -1.51
N ALA A 207 23.05 -21.58 -0.60
CA ALA A 207 23.93 -22.60 -0.03
C ALA A 207 23.37 -23.31 1.22
N GLY A 208 22.14 -23.00 1.63
CA GLY A 208 21.56 -23.45 2.90
C GLY A 208 20.21 -24.15 2.73
N PRO A 209 19.61 -24.62 3.83
CA PRO A 209 18.24 -25.11 3.80
C PRO A 209 17.28 -23.93 3.51
N PRO A 210 16.35 -24.06 2.55
CA PRO A 210 15.33 -23.07 2.27
C PRO A 210 14.38 -22.86 3.47
N PRO A 211 13.77 -21.67 3.59
CA PRO A 211 12.77 -21.42 4.62
C PRO A 211 11.51 -22.28 4.38
N PRO A 212 10.79 -22.68 5.45
CA PRO A 212 9.62 -23.56 5.36
C PRO A 212 8.56 -23.10 4.37
N GLU A 213 8.27 -21.79 4.32
CA GLU A 213 7.25 -21.20 3.45
C GLU A 213 7.59 -21.38 1.97
N LEU A 214 8.89 -21.32 1.63
CA LEU A 214 9.38 -21.52 0.27
C LEU A 214 9.25 -22.98 -0.14
N VAL A 215 9.53 -23.92 0.78
CA VAL A 215 9.35 -25.36 0.55
C VAL A 215 7.88 -25.69 0.27
N VAL A 216 6.98 -25.15 1.09
CA VAL A 216 5.53 -25.32 0.90
C VAL A 216 5.09 -24.76 -0.45
N ALA A 217 5.48 -23.53 -0.78
CA ALA A 217 5.13 -22.91 -2.07
C ALA A 217 5.69 -23.70 -3.26
N THR A 218 6.91 -24.23 -3.16
CA THR A 218 7.53 -24.99 -4.25
C THR A 218 6.88 -26.37 -4.42
N ALA A 219 6.50 -27.03 -3.32
CA ALA A 219 5.75 -28.27 -3.34
C ALA A 219 4.39 -28.10 -4.03
N GLU A 220 3.64 -27.04 -3.68
CA GLU A 220 2.37 -26.69 -4.34
C GLU A 220 2.55 -26.54 -5.86
N VAL A 221 3.61 -25.85 -6.28
CA VAL A 221 3.91 -25.61 -7.70
C VAL A 221 4.34 -26.89 -8.42
N ALA A 222 5.15 -27.74 -7.78
CA ALA A 222 5.57 -29.02 -8.36
C ALA A 222 4.38 -29.93 -8.64
N THR A 223 3.45 -30.04 -7.68
CA THR A 223 2.18 -30.76 -7.87
C THR A 223 1.33 -30.14 -8.98
N ALA A 224 1.13 -28.82 -8.96
CA ALA A 224 0.31 -28.15 -9.97
C ALA A 224 0.84 -28.30 -11.40
N LEU A 225 2.16 -28.42 -11.57
CA LEU A 225 2.83 -28.50 -12.87
C LEU A 225 3.16 -29.92 -13.35
N GLY A 226 2.95 -30.95 -12.53
CA GLY A 226 3.39 -32.29 -12.91
C GLY A 226 4.91 -32.51 -12.80
N ASP A 227 5.63 -31.69 -12.03
CA ASP A 227 7.09 -31.64 -12.09
C ASP A 227 7.77 -32.54 -11.04
N VAL A 228 7.98 -33.79 -11.44
CA VAL A 228 8.67 -34.82 -10.64
C VAL A 228 10.09 -34.38 -10.22
N ALA A 229 10.80 -33.64 -11.07
CA ALA A 229 12.18 -33.26 -10.77
C ALA A 229 12.22 -32.12 -9.75
N LEU A 230 11.33 -31.13 -9.87
CA LEU A 230 11.17 -30.09 -8.85
C LEU A 230 10.74 -30.69 -7.52
N ALA A 231 9.77 -31.62 -7.52
CA ALA A 231 9.35 -32.32 -6.30
C ALA A 231 10.51 -33.04 -5.60
N ARG A 232 11.35 -33.76 -6.36
CA ARG A 232 12.55 -34.41 -5.83
C ARG A 232 13.56 -33.41 -5.27
N GLU A 233 13.74 -32.27 -5.95
CA GLU A 233 14.67 -31.24 -5.47
C GLU A 233 14.22 -30.65 -4.13
N VAL A 234 12.92 -30.36 -3.99
CA VAL A 234 12.33 -29.86 -2.74
C VAL A 234 12.53 -30.87 -1.60
N LEU A 235 12.23 -32.15 -1.84
CA LEU A 235 12.41 -33.22 -0.85
C LEU A 235 13.88 -33.43 -0.46
N GLY A 236 14.82 -33.16 -1.36
CA GLY A 236 16.26 -33.24 -1.09
C GLY A 236 16.79 -32.09 -0.22
N LYS A 237 16.06 -30.98 -0.10
CA LYS A 237 16.47 -29.75 0.59
C LYS A 237 15.53 -29.38 1.75
N LEU A 238 14.84 -30.35 2.37
CA LEU A 238 13.90 -30.04 3.44
C LEU A 238 14.60 -29.39 4.65
N PRO A 239 14.04 -28.30 5.21
CA PRO A 239 14.50 -27.73 6.47
C PRO A 239 14.11 -28.63 7.65
N LYS A 240 14.39 -28.16 8.88
CA LYS A 240 13.88 -28.80 10.09
C LYS A 240 12.35 -29.00 9.96
N PRO A 241 11.84 -30.21 10.24
CA PRO A 241 10.44 -30.53 10.01
C PRO A 241 9.51 -29.63 10.82
N THR A 242 8.53 -29.05 10.14
CA THR A 242 7.37 -28.37 10.73
C THR A 242 6.09 -29.08 10.24
N PRO A 243 4.94 -28.90 10.92
CA PRO A 243 3.67 -29.47 10.47
C PRO A 243 3.32 -29.11 9.01
N GLU A 244 3.63 -27.88 8.59
CA GLU A 244 3.37 -27.37 7.25
C GLU A 244 4.25 -28.07 6.21
N VAL A 245 5.56 -28.19 6.50
CA VAL A 245 6.50 -28.90 5.62
C VAL A 245 6.15 -30.38 5.51
N ALA A 246 5.75 -31.02 6.62
CA ALA A 246 5.32 -32.40 6.62
C ALA A 246 4.03 -32.59 5.80
N SER A 247 3.05 -31.70 5.96
CA SER A 247 1.81 -31.73 5.18
C SER A 247 2.07 -31.56 3.68
N ALA A 248 2.88 -30.57 3.29
CA ALA A 248 3.26 -30.35 1.90
C ALA A 248 4.00 -31.56 1.30
N SER A 249 4.91 -32.17 2.06
CA SER A 249 5.62 -33.38 1.64
C SER A 249 4.66 -34.56 1.44
N LEU A 250 3.73 -34.78 2.39
CA LEU A 250 2.73 -35.84 2.27
C LEU A 250 1.84 -35.65 1.03
N ARG A 251 1.42 -34.41 0.73
CA ARG A 251 0.64 -34.10 -0.48
C ARG A 251 1.42 -34.44 -1.75
N LEU A 252 2.70 -34.07 -1.83
CA LEU A 252 3.56 -34.45 -2.96
C LEU A 252 3.59 -35.97 -3.18
N PHE A 253 3.62 -36.77 -2.10
CA PHE A 253 3.61 -38.23 -2.20
C PHE A 253 2.22 -38.81 -2.53
N SER A 254 1.13 -38.22 -2.02
CA SER A 254 -0.22 -38.77 -2.18
C SER A 254 -0.90 -38.35 -3.48
N GLU A 255 -0.75 -37.07 -3.86
CA GLU A 255 -1.36 -36.50 -5.06
C GLU A 255 -0.46 -36.73 -6.28
N GLY A 256 0.85 -36.86 -6.04
CA GLY A 256 1.87 -36.95 -7.08
C GLY A 256 2.21 -35.56 -7.66
N PRO A 257 3.46 -35.33 -8.08
CA PRO A 257 3.73 -34.43 -9.18
C PRO A 257 3.19 -35.08 -10.47
#